data_AF-A0A8J3NVM8-F1
#
_entry.id   AF-A0A8J3NVM8-F1
#
_cell.length_a   1.000
_cell.length_b   1.000
_cell.length_c   1.000
_cell.angle_alpha   90.00
_cell.angle_beta   90.00
_cell.angle_gamma   90.00
#
_symmetry.space_group_name_H-M   'P 1'
#
loop_
_entity.id
_entity.type
_entity.pdbx_description
1 polymer ?
#
loop_
_entity_poly.entity_id
_entity_poly.type
_entity_poly.pdbx_seq_one_letter_code
_entity_poly.pdbx_strand_id
1 'polypeptide(L)'
;MDRVSTDRESRDAGFDSVRAGYESALRSAMNPGRTRRLLAEHLVRVGRIADSRDIWHAEVQSGEDGTRWMNDAIVDAMATGDLAVAGELAGIFAASRWASRWRPPRDSAGRELPLPTRTPNTYLSVPKLDHDMAQFGLLRQRGVLGAEFDAIIADYAKIADRLRPLGTNSRSPMEADDERRIGHVYSRIVHVSEAGRLDHALSKSWDRAAVQRQYLQESPGLVVIDDFLSPQALQALRRFCEESTVWSGNRYADGRLGAFFFAGFNCPLLLQIADELRVQLPEVIGRRHPLRQLWGFKNSPNLPADSTVHADFAAVNANFWITPESANLDPDSGGLVVYDVAAPLSWDFGTYNESLEYIRRYLHERQARAVTIPYRQNRAIIFNSDLFHATAQIRFRPEYENRRVNITMLYGDREQDEHHPSPLRQPEPEAAAPYAWRSRAFRRGR
;
A
#
# COMPACT_ATOMS: atom_id res chain seq x y z
N MET A 1 6.59 -41.66 -11.69
CA MET A 1 6.88 -40.67 -10.63
C MET A 1 8.36 -40.23 -10.63
N ASP A 2 9.28 -40.97 -11.26
CA ASP A 2 10.73 -40.67 -11.15
C ASP A 2 11.28 -39.55 -12.05
N ARG A 3 10.61 -39.20 -13.16
CA ARG A 3 11.12 -38.17 -14.10
C ARG A 3 11.00 -36.72 -13.62
N VAL A 4 10.14 -36.44 -12.63
CA VAL A 4 9.97 -35.08 -12.09
C VAL A 4 10.97 -34.81 -10.96
N SER A 5 11.43 -35.85 -10.26
CA SER A 5 12.43 -35.75 -9.19
C SER A 5 13.83 -35.49 -9.76
N THR A 6 14.21 -36.23 -10.80
CA THR A 6 15.53 -36.12 -11.43
C THR A 6 15.74 -34.80 -12.19
N ASP A 7 14.66 -34.20 -12.73
CA ASP A 7 14.73 -32.91 -13.43
C ASP A 7 14.79 -31.71 -12.46
N ARG A 8 14.42 -31.91 -11.20
CA ARG A 8 14.55 -30.92 -10.11
C ARG A 8 15.95 -30.97 -9.51
N GLU A 9 16.46 -32.18 -9.24
CA GLU A 9 17.82 -32.40 -8.73
C GLU A 9 18.91 -31.97 -9.71
N SER A 10 18.72 -32.17 -11.02
CA SER A 10 19.69 -31.73 -12.04
C SER A 10 19.74 -30.20 -12.18
N ARG A 11 18.61 -29.52 -12.03
CA ARG A 11 18.51 -28.04 -12.01
C ARG A 11 19.13 -27.44 -10.76
N ASP A 12 19.02 -28.11 -9.61
CA ASP A 12 19.66 -27.68 -8.36
C ASP A 12 21.18 -27.90 -8.37
N ALA A 13 21.68 -29.01 -8.91
CA ALA A 13 23.11 -29.24 -9.06
C ALA A 13 23.80 -28.25 -10.03
N GLY A 14 23.13 -27.90 -11.14
CA GLY A 14 23.60 -26.85 -12.05
C GLY A 14 23.62 -25.47 -11.41
N PHE A 15 22.67 -25.20 -10.53
CA PHE A 15 22.59 -23.95 -9.79
C PHE A 15 23.69 -23.80 -8.74
N ASP A 16 23.98 -24.84 -7.96
CA ASP A 16 25.05 -24.77 -6.95
C ASP A 16 26.42 -24.53 -7.60
N SER A 17 26.63 -25.09 -8.80
CA SER A 17 27.81 -24.81 -9.61
C SER A 17 27.85 -23.36 -10.10
N VAL A 18 26.73 -22.81 -10.57
CA VAL A 18 26.60 -21.40 -10.97
C VAL A 18 26.81 -20.46 -9.78
N ARG A 19 26.19 -20.75 -8.62
CA ARG A 19 26.36 -20.00 -7.38
C ARG A 19 27.81 -20.00 -6.91
N ALA A 20 28.46 -21.16 -6.89
CA ALA A 20 29.89 -21.26 -6.56
C ALA A 20 30.78 -20.47 -7.53
N GLY A 21 30.46 -20.51 -8.83
CA GLY A 21 31.13 -19.70 -9.85
C GLY A 21 30.94 -18.19 -9.63
N TYR A 22 29.73 -17.77 -9.27
CA TYR A 22 29.42 -16.37 -8.93
C TYR A 22 30.07 -15.92 -7.63
N GLU A 23 30.08 -16.74 -6.58
CA GLU A 23 30.77 -16.46 -5.32
C GLU A 23 32.28 -16.33 -5.54
N SER A 24 32.84 -17.14 -6.43
CA SER A 24 34.23 -17.00 -6.88
C SER A 24 34.45 -15.67 -7.62
N ALA A 25 33.57 -15.32 -8.55
CA ALA A 25 33.63 -14.05 -9.29
C ALA A 25 33.45 -12.82 -8.38
N LEU A 26 32.65 -12.92 -7.32
CA LEU A 26 32.47 -11.88 -6.31
C LEU A 26 33.74 -11.60 -5.52
N ARG A 27 34.50 -12.65 -5.18
CA ARG A 27 35.80 -12.53 -4.49
C ARG A 27 36.86 -11.84 -5.33
N SER A 28 36.77 -11.93 -6.66
CA SER A 28 37.72 -11.32 -7.61
C SER A 28 37.19 -10.06 -8.31
N ALA A 29 35.97 -9.59 -8.01
CA ALA A 29 35.35 -8.49 -8.73
C ALA A 29 35.93 -7.13 -8.33
N MET A 30 36.27 -6.31 -9.33
CA MET A 30 36.63 -4.90 -9.12
C MET A 30 35.47 -4.06 -8.53
N ASN A 31 34.22 -4.49 -8.73
CA ASN A 31 33.05 -3.87 -8.11
C ASN A 31 32.09 -4.96 -7.56
N PRO A 32 32.28 -5.38 -6.30
CA PRO A 32 31.49 -6.44 -5.69
C PRO A 32 29.99 -6.15 -5.61
N GLY A 33 29.59 -4.87 -5.47
CA GLY A 33 28.18 -4.48 -5.42
C GLY A 33 27.46 -4.71 -6.75
N ARG A 34 28.09 -4.33 -7.87
CA ARG A 34 27.53 -4.58 -9.21
C ARG A 34 27.33 -6.07 -9.48
N THR A 35 28.32 -6.90 -9.12
CA THR A 35 28.23 -8.36 -9.33
C THR A 35 27.12 -8.99 -8.50
N ARG A 36 26.93 -8.56 -7.24
CA ARG A 36 25.81 -9.04 -6.40
C ARG A 36 24.45 -8.71 -7.01
N ARG A 37 24.25 -7.49 -7.48
CA ARG A 37 22.99 -7.06 -8.11
C ARG A 37 22.65 -7.88 -9.35
N LEU A 38 23.64 -8.13 -10.21
CA LEU A 38 23.47 -8.97 -11.40
C LEU A 38 23.04 -10.41 -11.06
N LEU A 39 23.60 -10.98 -9.99
CA LEU A 39 23.20 -12.30 -9.50
C LEU A 39 21.75 -12.28 -9.00
N ALA A 40 21.38 -11.31 -8.18
CA ALA A 40 20.01 -11.18 -7.68
C ALA A 40 18.98 -11.03 -8.81
N GLU A 41 19.27 -10.18 -9.81
CA GLU A 41 18.42 -10.02 -10.99
C GLU A 41 18.35 -11.30 -11.83
N HIS A 42 19.45 -12.05 -11.95
CA HIS A 42 19.45 -13.35 -12.64
C HIS A 42 18.58 -14.37 -11.89
N LEU A 43 18.70 -14.43 -10.56
CA LEU A 43 17.88 -15.28 -9.68
C LEU A 43 16.39 -14.99 -9.85
N VAL A 44 16.01 -13.72 -9.93
CA VAL A 44 14.63 -13.32 -10.22
C VAL A 44 14.19 -13.85 -11.59
N ARG A 45 15.00 -13.64 -12.64
CA ARG A 45 14.67 -14.10 -14.01
C ARG A 45 14.49 -15.61 -14.13
N VAL A 46 15.20 -16.40 -13.32
CA VAL A 46 15.07 -17.87 -13.32
C VAL A 46 14.08 -18.41 -12.29
N GLY A 47 13.29 -17.54 -11.63
CA GLY A 47 12.27 -17.93 -10.67
C GLY A 47 12.81 -18.39 -9.31
N ARG A 48 14.05 -18.06 -8.97
CA ARG A 48 14.73 -18.39 -7.70
C ARG A 48 14.87 -17.18 -6.78
N ILE A 49 13.82 -16.36 -6.69
CA ILE A 49 13.83 -15.11 -5.92
C ILE A 49 14.18 -15.35 -4.44
N ALA A 50 13.67 -16.44 -3.85
CA ALA A 50 13.98 -16.82 -2.48
C ALA A 50 15.49 -16.92 -2.20
N ASP A 51 16.28 -17.39 -3.17
CA ASP A 51 17.74 -17.54 -3.05
C ASP A 51 18.52 -16.23 -3.16
N SER A 52 17.84 -15.13 -3.47
CA SER A 52 18.43 -13.79 -3.56
C SER A 52 18.14 -12.91 -2.34
N ARG A 53 17.42 -13.41 -1.33
CA ARG A 53 16.92 -12.63 -0.18
C ARG A 53 18.02 -11.92 0.60
N ASP A 54 19.12 -12.63 0.86
CA ASP A 54 20.30 -12.10 1.55
C ASP A 54 20.97 -10.98 0.75
N ILE A 55 21.04 -11.13 -0.58
CA ILE A 55 21.59 -10.11 -1.48
C ILE A 55 20.75 -8.83 -1.43
N TRP A 56 19.43 -8.95 -1.65
CA TRP A 56 18.51 -7.81 -1.60
C TRP A 56 18.57 -7.12 -0.24
N HIS A 57 18.57 -7.90 0.84
CA HIS A 57 18.66 -7.38 2.20
C HIS A 57 19.95 -6.57 2.41
N ALA A 58 21.10 -7.15 2.03
CA ALA A 58 22.40 -6.49 2.17
C ALA A 58 22.49 -5.20 1.35
N GLU A 59 21.98 -5.19 0.11
CA GLU A 59 21.96 -3.99 -0.72
C GLU A 59 21.06 -2.91 -0.12
N VAL A 60 19.88 -3.25 0.41
CA VAL A 60 19.01 -2.29 1.11
C VAL A 60 19.69 -1.71 2.36
N GLN A 61 20.40 -2.53 3.13
CA GLN A 61 21.17 -2.06 4.29
C GLN A 61 22.34 -1.15 3.90
N SER A 62 22.89 -1.28 2.69
CA SER A 62 24.04 -0.49 2.24
C SER A 62 23.76 1.01 2.06
N GLY A 63 22.49 1.41 1.89
CA GLY A 63 22.11 2.81 1.79
C GLY A 63 20.99 3.10 0.79
N GLU A 64 20.86 4.38 0.44
CA GLU A 64 19.78 4.88 -0.43
C GLU A 64 19.83 4.31 -1.85
N ASP A 65 21.02 4.04 -2.38
CA ASP A 65 21.18 3.51 -3.74
C ASP A 65 20.68 2.08 -3.86
N GLY A 66 20.95 1.23 -2.87
CA GLY A 66 20.40 -0.13 -2.83
C GLY A 66 18.89 -0.13 -2.58
N THR A 67 18.40 0.80 -1.74
CA THR A 67 16.96 1.02 -1.54
C THR A 67 16.27 1.43 -2.85
N ARG A 68 16.89 2.32 -3.64
CA ARG A 68 16.37 2.75 -4.94
C ARG A 68 16.37 1.63 -5.96
N TRP A 69 17.48 0.90 -6.08
CA TRP A 69 17.57 -0.25 -6.98
C TRP A 69 16.50 -1.30 -6.68
N MET A 70 16.25 -1.62 -5.41
CA MET A 70 15.17 -2.52 -5.01
C MET A 70 13.79 -1.98 -5.36
N ASN A 71 13.55 -0.68 -5.12
CA ASN A 71 12.30 -0.03 -5.49
C ASN A 71 12.04 -0.11 -7.00
N ASP A 72 13.07 0.19 -7.81
CA ASP A 72 12.97 0.18 -9.27
C ASP A 72 12.65 -1.23 -9.78
N ALA A 73 13.29 -2.27 -9.25
CA ALA A 73 13.00 -3.67 -9.60
C ALA A 73 11.55 -4.07 -9.32
N ILE A 74 10.97 -3.62 -8.19
CA ILE A 74 9.56 -3.86 -7.87
C ILE A 74 8.65 -3.10 -8.85
N VAL A 75 8.93 -1.82 -9.10
CA VAL A 75 8.15 -0.99 -10.02
C VAL A 75 8.18 -1.54 -11.45
N ASP A 76 9.31 -2.04 -11.89
CA ASP A 76 9.46 -2.67 -13.20
C ASP A 76 8.63 -3.95 -13.30
N ALA A 77 8.66 -4.81 -12.27
CA ALA A 77 7.81 -6.01 -12.22
C ALA A 77 6.31 -5.67 -12.20
N MET A 78 5.91 -4.61 -11.48
CA MET A 78 4.54 -4.11 -11.51
C MET A 78 4.15 -3.60 -12.92
N ALA A 79 5.05 -2.85 -13.57
CA ALA A 79 4.81 -2.28 -14.90
C ALA A 79 4.70 -3.35 -16.00
N THR A 80 5.43 -4.46 -15.90
CA THR A 80 5.32 -5.59 -16.84
C THR A 80 4.15 -6.52 -16.52
N GLY A 81 3.44 -6.28 -15.39
CA GLY A 81 2.31 -7.09 -14.95
C GLY A 81 2.70 -8.40 -14.25
N ASP A 82 3.97 -8.59 -13.88
CA ASP A 82 4.43 -9.73 -13.09
C ASP A 82 4.24 -9.46 -11.60
N LEU A 83 2.98 -9.52 -11.17
CA LEU A 83 2.61 -9.24 -9.78
C LEU A 83 3.15 -10.28 -8.79
N ALA A 84 3.46 -11.50 -9.24
CA ALA A 84 4.09 -12.51 -8.38
C ALA A 84 5.51 -12.09 -8.00
N VAL A 85 6.33 -11.70 -8.99
CA VAL A 85 7.68 -11.17 -8.75
C VAL A 85 7.61 -9.87 -7.95
N ALA A 86 6.74 -8.93 -8.32
CA ALA A 86 6.58 -7.66 -7.61
C ALA A 86 6.22 -7.89 -6.14
N GLY A 87 5.31 -8.83 -5.88
CA GLY A 87 4.90 -9.24 -4.54
C GLY A 87 6.04 -9.81 -3.71
N GLU A 88 6.80 -10.75 -4.26
CA GLU A 88 7.91 -11.34 -3.51
C GLU A 88 9.01 -10.31 -3.20
N LEU A 89 9.40 -9.50 -4.19
CA LEU A 89 10.37 -8.43 -3.99
C LEU A 89 9.84 -7.40 -2.98
N ALA A 90 8.60 -6.94 -3.08
CA ALA A 90 8.02 -6.02 -2.11
C ALA A 90 8.00 -6.60 -0.68
N GLY A 91 7.80 -7.90 -0.52
CA GLY A 91 7.92 -8.60 0.76
C GLY A 91 9.34 -8.58 1.33
N ILE A 92 10.35 -8.85 0.48
CA ILE A 92 11.78 -8.79 0.86
C ILE A 92 12.17 -7.37 1.23
N PHE A 93 11.72 -6.38 0.45
CA PHE A 93 11.97 -4.97 0.72
C PHE A 93 11.33 -4.54 2.04
N ALA A 94 10.11 -5.01 2.30
CA ALA A 94 9.40 -4.77 3.54
C ALA A 94 10.17 -5.34 4.75
N ALA A 95 10.58 -6.60 4.68
CA ALA A 95 11.36 -7.23 5.73
C ALA A 95 12.71 -6.53 5.95
N SER A 96 13.35 -6.05 4.89
CA SER A 96 14.66 -5.38 4.98
C SER A 96 14.59 -3.97 5.58
N ARG A 97 13.41 -3.36 5.68
CA ARG A 97 13.27 -1.99 6.18
C ARG A 97 12.48 -1.89 7.48
N TRP A 98 11.48 -2.74 7.67
CA TRP A 98 10.52 -2.62 8.76
C TRP A 98 10.51 -3.84 9.70
N ALA A 99 11.32 -4.88 9.48
CA ALA A 99 11.30 -6.04 10.36
C ALA A 99 11.56 -5.70 11.85
N SER A 100 11.03 -6.56 12.70
CA SER A 100 11.24 -6.58 14.15
C SER A 100 11.77 -7.94 14.59
N ARG A 101 12.17 -8.08 15.86
CA ARG A 101 12.62 -9.36 16.42
C ARG A 101 11.55 -10.46 16.39
N TRP A 102 10.26 -10.11 16.32
CA TRP A 102 9.16 -11.09 16.24
C TRP A 102 8.92 -11.58 14.82
N ARG A 103 9.40 -10.84 13.81
CA ARG A 103 9.36 -11.23 12.41
C ARG A 103 10.67 -10.84 11.72
N PRO A 104 11.78 -11.51 12.05
CA PRO A 104 13.07 -11.20 11.46
C PRO A 104 13.06 -11.55 9.97
N PRO A 105 13.84 -10.82 9.13
CA PRO A 105 14.09 -11.26 7.78
C PRO A 105 14.83 -12.60 7.80
N ARG A 106 14.58 -13.47 6.81
CA ARG A 106 15.24 -14.78 6.70
C ARG A 106 15.74 -15.02 5.28
N ASP A 107 16.88 -15.69 5.16
CA ASP A 107 17.40 -16.14 3.87
C ASP A 107 16.67 -17.40 3.36
N SER A 108 17.10 -17.96 2.22
CA SER A 108 16.47 -19.18 1.67
C SER A 108 16.68 -20.42 2.53
N ALA A 109 17.71 -20.46 3.38
CA ALA A 109 17.95 -21.54 4.33
C ALA A 109 17.17 -21.36 5.65
N GLY A 110 16.37 -20.30 5.77
CA GLY A 110 15.60 -19.99 6.97
C GLY A 110 16.42 -19.35 8.10
N ARG A 111 17.68 -19.01 7.86
CA ARG A 111 18.55 -18.34 8.83
C ARG A 111 18.12 -16.88 8.97
N GLU A 112 18.15 -16.37 10.19
CA GLU A 112 17.80 -14.97 10.46
C GLU A 112 18.87 -14.04 9.88
N LEU A 113 18.40 -13.04 9.15
CA LEU A 113 19.21 -11.94 8.68
C LEU A 113 19.19 -10.82 9.73
N PRO A 114 20.22 -9.94 9.75
CA PRO A 114 20.27 -8.82 10.68
C PRO A 114 19.00 -7.95 10.64
N LEU A 115 18.58 -7.45 11.80
CA LEU A 115 17.48 -6.50 11.85
C LEU A 115 17.88 -5.15 11.22
N PRO A 116 16.93 -4.43 10.59
CA PRO A 116 17.20 -3.11 10.04
C PRO A 116 17.68 -2.15 11.13
N THR A 117 18.85 -1.55 10.94
CA THR A 117 19.52 -0.69 11.93
C THR A 117 18.85 0.68 12.12
N ARG A 118 18.07 1.12 11.13
CA ARG A 118 17.38 2.41 11.15
C ARG A 118 15.96 2.26 11.67
N THR A 119 15.54 3.20 12.52
CA THR A 119 14.14 3.32 12.96
C THR A 119 13.28 3.82 11.78
N PRO A 120 12.22 3.12 11.36
CA PRO A 120 11.53 3.42 10.11
C PRO A 120 10.76 4.75 10.09
N ASN A 121 10.28 5.20 11.26
CA ASN A 121 9.62 6.48 11.44
C ASN A 121 10.07 7.10 12.76
N THR A 122 10.59 8.32 12.68
CA THR A 122 11.15 9.06 13.81
C THR A 122 10.17 10.05 14.42
N TYR A 123 8.89 10.04 13.99
CA TYR A 123 7.85 10.92 14.54
C TYR A 123 6.70 10.11 15.13
N LEU A 124 6.32 10.49 16.35
CA LEU A 124 5.20 9.99 17.12
C LEU A 124 3.95 10.82 16.84
N SER A 125 2.79 10.16 16.84
CA SER A 125 1.49 10.82 16.93
C SER A 125 0.58 10.01 17.85
N VAL A 126 -0.32 10.70 18.54
CA VAL A 126 -1.30 10.05 19.43
C VAL A 126 -2.18 9.05 18.67
N PRO A 127 -2.74 9.36 17.48
CA PRO A 127 -3.54 8.40 16.73
C PRO A 127 -2.82 7.09 16.38
N LYS A 128 -1.51 7.16 16.09
CA LYS A 128 -0.70 5.98 15.81
C LYS A 128 -0.42 5.16 17.07
N LEU A 129 -0.12 5.80 18.18
CA LEU A 129 0.09 5.13 19.46
C LEU A 129 -1.21 4.42 19.91
N ASP A 130 -2.33 5.14 19.88
CA ASP A 130 -3.65 4.60 20.25
C ASP A 130 -4.05 3.45 19.29
N HIS A 131 -3.76 3.56 17.99
CA HIS A 131 -3.96 2.47 17.03
C HIS A 131 -3.16 1.22 17.39
N ASP A 132 -1.86 1.37 17.61
CA ASP A 132 -0.96 0.25 17.86
C ASP A 132 -1.28 -0.44 19.18
N MET A 133 -1.60 0.33 20.23
CA MET A 133 -2.06 -0.24 21.50
C MET A 133 -3.28 -1.14 21.30
N ALA A 134 -4.27 -0.65 20.55
CA ALA A 134 -5.49 -1.42 20.29
C ALA A 134 -5.21 -2.64 19.40
N GLN A 135 -4.35 -2.51 18.39
CA GLN A 135 -3.93 -3.63 17.55
C GLN A 135 -3.17 -4.69 18.35
N PHE A 136 -2.21 -4.29 19.19
CA PHE A 136 -1.48 -5.22 20.05
C PHE A 136 -2.40 -5.88 21.07
N GLY A 137 -3.35 -5.14 21.66
CA GLY A 137 -4.37 -5.70 22.54
C GLY A 137 -5.22 -6.77 21.86
N LEU A 138 -5.67 -6.52 20.62
CA LEU A 138 -6.38 -7.51 19.82
C LEU A 138 -5.53 -8.76 19.56
N LEU A 139 -4.28 -8.57 19.15
CA LEU A 139 -3.37 -9.68 18.85
C LEU A 139 -2.98 -10.48 20.11
N ARG A 140 -2.89 -9.83 21.28
CA ARG A 140 -2.76 -10.46 22.60
C ARG A 140 -3.98 -11.34 22.91
N GLN A 141 -5.18 -10.79 22.74
CA GLN A 141 -6.44 -11.52 22.98
C GLN A 141 -6.58 -12.74 22.05
N ARG A 142 -6.11 -12.63 20.80
CA ARG A 142 -6.11 -13.72 19.82
C ARG A 142 -4.96 -14.72 20.02
N GLY A 143 -4.07 -14.52 20.99
CA GLY A 143 -2.93 -15.40 21.25
C GLY A 143 -1.80 -15.31 20.20
N VAL A 144 -1.83 -14.28 19.34
CA VAL A 144 -0.81 -14.05 18.30
C VAL A 144 0.45 -13.41 18.90
N LEU A 145 0.29 -12.56 19.92
CA LEU A 145 1.39 -11.94 20.65
C LEU A 145 1.46 -12.45 22.10
N GLY A 146 2.67 -12.60 22.62
CA GLY A 146 2.95 -13.05 23.98
C GLY A 146 2.76 -11.95 25.04
N ALA A 147 2.84 -12.33 26.32
CA ALA A 147 2.61 -11.44 27.48
C ALA A 147 3.59 -10.28 27.59
N GLU A 148 4.74 -10.33 26.91
CA GLU A 148 5.67 -9.21 26.86
C GLU A 148 5.05 -7.94 26.26
N PHE A 149 4.01 -8.08 25.43
CA PHE A 149 3.31 -6.93 24.85
C PHE A 149 2.44 -6.19 25.87
N ASP A 150 2.14 -6.76 27.04
CA ASP A 150 1.38 -6.06 28.08
C ASP A 150 2.18 -4.87 28.63
N ALA A 151 3.51 -5.05 28.82
CA ALA A 151 4.42 -3.98 29.20
C ALA A 151 4.63 -2.96 28.05
N ILE A 152 4.75 -3.43 26.81
CA ILE A 152 4.90 -2.56 25.63
C ILE A 152 3.67 -1.66 25.47
N ILE A 153 2.45 -2.20 25.59
CA ILE A 153 1.20 -1.44 25.53
C ILE A 153 1.17 -0.37 26.64
N ALA A 154 1.62 -0.72 27.85
CA ALA A 154 1.71 0.24 28.95
C ALA A 154 2.70 1.39 28.67
N ASP A 155 3.83 1.13 28.01
CA ASP A 155 4.76 2.18 27.58
C ASP A 155 4.15 3.05 26.47
N TYR A 156 3.44 2.47 25.50
CA TYR A 156 2.70 3.25 24.51
C TYR A 156 1.67 4.18 25.16
N ALA A 157 0.92 3.70 26.15
CA ALA A 157 -0.09 4.49 26.85
C ALA A 157 0.52 5.72 27.54
N LYS A 158 1.63 5.54 28.26
CA LYS A 158 2.35 6.64 28.92
C LYS A 158 2.83 7.69 27.93
N ILE A 159 3.37 7.26 26.79
CA ILE A 159 3.83 8.16 25.73
C ILE A 159 2.63 8.89 25.10
N ALA A 160 1.53 8.18 24.82
CA ALA A 160 0.32 8.77 24.26
C ALA A 160 -0.27 9.84 25.18
N ASP A 161 -0.35 9.58 26.50
CA ASP A 161 -0.86 10.53 27.48
C ASP A 161 0.01 11.78 27.60
N ARG A 162 1.34 11.63 27.52
CA ARG A 162 2.27 12.76 27.46
C ARG A 162 2.06 13.64 26.23
N LEU A 163 1.76 13.04 25.08
CA LEU A 163 1.59 13.76 23.81
C LEU A 163 0.16 14.29 23.59
N ARG A 164 -0.84 13.76 24.31
CA ARG A 164 -2.26 14.12 24.16
C ARG A 164 -2.56 15.62 24.25
N PRO A 165 -1.94 16.40 25.15
CA PRO A 165 -2.15 17.85 25.22
C PRO A 165 -1.72 18.61 23.96
N LEU A 166 -0.87 18.04 23.11
CA LEU A 166 -0.46 18.65 21.85
C LEU A 166 -1.54 18.56 20.76
N GLY A 167 -2.55 17.71 20.94
CA GLY A 167 -3.66 17.51 20.00
C GLY A 167 -3.41 16.44 18.94
N THR A 168 -4.50 15.98 18.32
CA THR A 168 -4.55 14.83 17.40
C THR A 168 -3.65 14.96 16.16
N ASN A 169 -3.50 16.17 15.65
CA ASN A 169 -2.72 16.45 14.43
C ASN A 169 -1.24 16.76 14.71
N SER A 170 -0.84 16.81 15.98
CA SER A 170 0.54 17.06 16.36
C SER A 170 1.44 15.85 16.10
N ARG A 171 2.67 16.15 15.70
CA ARG A 171 3.73 15.17 15.49
C ARG A 171 4.96 15.57 16.28
N SER A 172 5.43 14.66 17.12
CA SER A 172 6.59 14.88 17.99
C SER A 172 7.74 13.98 17.56
N PRO A 173 8.98 14.48 17.46
CA PRO A 173 10.14 13.62 17.27
C PRO A 173 10.20 12.57 18.38
N MET A 174 10.60 11.35 18.03
CA MET A 174 10.84 10.27 19.00
C MET A 174 12.09 10.61 19.81
N GLU A 175 11.93 10.76 21.12
CA GLU A 175 13.04 11.02 22.02
C GLU A 175 13.82 9.75 22.35
N ALA A 176 15.04 9.88 22.87
CA ALA A 176 15.89 8.72 23.19
C ALA A 176 15.26 7.76 24.22
N ASP A 177 14.45 8.26 25.16
CA ASP A 177 13.73 7.38 26.10
C ASP A 177 12.58 6.64 25.42
N ASP A 178 11.82 7.31 24.54
CA ASP A 178 10.77 6.68 23.74
C ASP A 178 11.35 5.61 22.82
N GLU A 179 12.48 5.90 22.15
CA GLU A 179 13.15 4.95 21.26
C GLU A 179 13.60 3.69 22.02
N ARG A 180 14.15 3.83 23.23
CA ARG A 180 14.48 2.68 24.08
C ARG A 180 13.25 1.85 24.44
N ARG A 181 12.13 2.49 24.79
CA ARG A 181 10.90 1.81 25.22
C ARG A 181 10.16 1.13 24.07
N ILE A 182 9.98 1.82 22.94
CA ILE A 182 9.07 1.38 21.88
C ILE A 182 9.71 1.31 20.48
N GLY A 183 10.95 1.77 20.27
CA GLY A 183 11.58 1.80 18.93
C GLY A 183 11.76 0.42 18.28
N HIS A 184 11.76 -0.64 19.08
CA HIS A 184 11.84 -2.03 18.63
C HIS A 184 10.49 -2.60 18.12
N VAL A 185 9.39 -1.86 18.26
CA VAL A 185 8.04 -2.19 17.74
C VAL A 185 7.37 -1.07 16.94
N TYR A 186 7.66 0.21 17.24
CA TYR A 186 6.97 1.34 16.65
C TYR A 186 7.28 1.47 15.16
N SER A 187 6.22 1.47 14.35
CA SER A 187 6.30 1.46 12.88
C SER A 187 7.12 0.27 12.33
N ARG A 188 7.24 -0.82 13.08
CA ARG A 188 7.86 -2.08 12.64
C ARG A 188 6.82 -3.16 12.42
N ILE A 189 7.16 -4.12 11.56
CA ILE A 189 6.39 -5.32 11.31
C ILE A 189 6.71 -6.34 12.41
N VAL A 190 5.77 -6.48 13.34
CA VAL A 190 5.73 -7.51 14.37
C VAL A 190 4.99 -8.75 13.86
N HIS A 191 3.88 -8.55 13.17
CA HIS A 191 3.06 -9.62 12.64
C HIS A 191 2.48 -9.24 11.26
N VAL A 192 2.33 -10.23 10.40
CA VAL A 192 1.54 -10.13 9.16
C VAL A 192 0.77 -11.43 9.07
N SER A 193 -0.54 -11.31 9.02
CA SER A 193 -1.46 -12.44 8.95
C SER A 193 -1.45 -13.02 7.54
N GLU A 194 -1.72 -14.32 7.42
CA GLU A 194 -1.73 -14.98 6.13
C GLU A 194 -3.02 -14.69 5.37
N ALA A 195 -2.89 -14.34 4.09
CA ALA A 195 -4.00 -14.18 3.16
C ALA A 195 -3.58 -14.73 1.79
N GLY A 196 -3.71 -16.05 1.67
CA GLY A 196 -3.37 -16.80 0.45
C GLY A 196 -4.33 -16.54 -0.70
N ARG A 197 -3.95 -16.99 -1.90
CA ARG A 197 -4.86 -16.97 -3.06
C ARG A 197 -6.04 -17.91 -2.81
N LEU A 198 -7.19 -17.58 -3.39
CA LEU A 198 -8.42 -18.35 -3.39
C LEU A 198 -8.74 -18.84 -4.81
N ASP A 199 -9.76 -19.68 -4.97
CA ASP A 199 -10.25 -20.04 -6.32
C ASP A 199 -10.77 -18.80 -7.07
N HIS A 200 -11.50 -17.93 -6.36
CA HIS A 200 -11.99 -16.65 -6.85
C HIS A 200 -11.96 -15.60 -5.74
N ALA A 201 -11.22 -14.52 -5.95
CA ALA A 201 -11.21 -13.40 -5.02
C ALA A 201 -12.40 -12.47 -5.25
N LEU A 202 -12.73 -12.20 -6.52
CA LEU A 202 -13.87 -11.39 -6.91
C LEU A 202 -15.18 -12.20 -6.87
N SER A 203 -16.26 -11.57 -6.42
CA SER A 203 -17.59 -12.19 -6.39
C SER A 203 -18.12 -12.45 -7.80
N LYS A 204 -18.92 -13.50 -7.98
CA LYS A 204 -19.60 -13.78 -9.24
C LYS A 204 -20.89 -12.95 -9.44
N SER A 205 -21.34 -12.20 -8.44
CA SER A 205 -22.68 -11.56 -8.39
C SER A 205 -22.90 -10.36 -9.33
N TRP A 206 -21.85 -9.66 -9.75
CA TRP A 206 -21.97 -8.42 -10.53
C TRP A 206 -21.73 -8.62 -12.04
N ASP A 207 -22.41 -7.88 -12.90
CA ASP A 207 -22.29 -8.02 -14.36
C ASP A 207 -21.08 -7.23 -14.90
N ARG A 208 -20.06 -7.96 -15.38
CA ARG A 208 -18.80 -7.40 -15.90
C ARG A 208 -19.06 -6.52 -17.11
N ALA A 209 -19.93 -6.97 -18.01
CA ALA A 209 -20.24 -6.26 -19.24
C ALA A 209 -21.00 -4.97 -18.93
N ALA A 210 -21.94 -5.01 -17.96
CA ALA A 210 -22.62 -3.80 -17.50
C ALA A 210 -21.66 -2.80 -16.87
N VAL A 211 -20.76 -3.26 -15.99
CA VAL A 211 -19.74 -2.40 -15.36
C VAL A 211 -18.86 -1.72 -16.40
N GLN A 212 -18.35 -2.46 -17.40
CA GLN A 212 -17.53 -1.86 -18.46
C GLN A 212 -18.32 -0.86 -19.29
N ARG A 213 -19.56 -1.20 -19.71
CA ARG A 213 -20.41 -0.27 -20.48
C ARG A 213 -20.66 1.01 -19.70
N GLN A 214 -21.00 0.90 -18.42
CA GLN A 214 -21.26 2.06 -17.56
C GLN A 214 -20.01 2.95 -17.46
N TYR A 215 -18.84 2.36 -17.16
CA TYR A 215 -17.58 3.10 -17.06
C TYR A 215 -17.22 3.83 -18.37
N LEU A 216 -17.40 3.16 -19.51
CA LEU A 216 -16.95 3.66 -20.81
C LEU A 216 -17.93 4.63 -21.47
N GLN A 217 -19.24 4.46 -21.22
CA GLN A 217 -20.30 5.18 -21.95
C GLN A 217 -20.97 6.26 -21.11
N GLU A 218 -20.86 6.20 -19.78
CA GLU A 218 -21.46 7.19 -18.89
C GLU A 218 -20.39 8.14 -18.33
N SER A 219 -20.65 9.45 -18.43
CA SER A 219 -19.83 10.47 -17.78
C SER A 219 -20.16 10.52 -16.28
N PRO A 220 -19.17 10.61 -15.38
CA PRO A 220 -17.76 10.93 -15.63
C PRO A 220 -16.81 9.72 -15.71
N GLY A 221 -17.32 8.52 -16.00
CA GLY A 221 -16.55 7.27 -15.93
C GLY A 221 -16.46 6.77 -14.50
N LEU A 222 -17.61 6.56 -13.85
CA LEU A 222 -17.72 6.11 -12.47
C LEU A 222 -18.75 4.98 -12.36
N VAL A 223 -18.38 3.91 -11.66
CA VAL A 223 -19.23 2.73 -11.43
C VAL A 223 -19.14 2.29 -9.98
N VAL A 224 -20.29 1.96 -9.39
CA VAL A 224 -20.40 1.40 -8.04
C VAL A 224 -20.77 -0.08 -8.16
N ILE A 225 -20.03 -0.94 -7.44
CA ILE A 225 -20.21 -2.39 -7.44
C ILE A 225 -20.43 -2.84 -6.01
N ASP A 226 -21.63 -3.34 -5.71
CA ASP A 226 -21.92 -4.01 -4.44
C ASP A 226 -21.55 -5.49 -4.49
N ASP A 227 -21.29 -6.06 -3.31
CA ASP A 227 -20.83 -7.43 -3.14
C ASP A 227 -19.62 -7.75 -4.03
N PHE A 228 -18.63 -6.84 -4.02
CA PHE A 228 -17.49 -6.84 -4.92
C PHE A 228 -16.60 -8.09 -4.79
N LEU A 229 -16.18 -8.40 -3.56
CA LEU A 229 -15.35 -9.56 -3.24
C LEU A 229 -16.22 -10.78 -2.91
N SER A 230 -15.67 -11.97 -3.12
CA SER A 230 -16.25 -13.19 -2.55
C SER A 230 -16.28 -13.10 -1.02
N PRO A 231 -17.25 -13.73 -0.32
CA PRO A 231 -17.32 -13.67 1.15
C PRO A 231 -16.03 -14.13 1.84
N GLN A 232 -15.36 -15.14 1.27
CA GLN A 232 -14.08 -15.66 1.75
C GLN A 232 -12.96 -14.64 1.59
N ALA A 233 -12.87 -13.96 0.44
CA ALA A 233 -11.87 -12.92 0.20
C ALA A 233 -12.07 -11.72 1.14
N LEU A 234 -13.32 -11.27 1.33
CA LEU A 234 -13.65 -10.22 2.28
C LEU A 234 -13.21 -10.58 3.70
N GLN A 235 -13.54 -11.78 4.17
CA GLN A 235 -13.16 -12.25 5.50
C GLN A 235 -11.64 -12.33 5.67
N ALA A 236 -10.92 -12.87 4.69
CA ALA A 236 -9.46 -12.99 4.71
C ALA A 236 -8.78 -11.60 4.70
N LEU A 237 -9.22 -10.67 3.85
CA LEU A 237 -8.67 -9.31 3.84
C LEU A 237 -8.97 -8.53 5.10
N ARG A 238 -10.15 -8.70 5.70
CA ARG A 238 -10.47 -8.12 7.01
C ARG A 238 -9.49 -8.60 8.07
N ARG A 239 -9.31 -9.92 8.19
CA ARG A 239 -8.33 -10.50 9.12
C ARG A 239 -6.93 -9.95 8.87
N PHE A 240 -6.50 -9.92 7.60
CA PHE A 240 -5.21 -9.36 7.21
C PHE A 240 -5.04 -7.90 7.68
N CYS A 241 -6.04 -7.05 7.47
CA CYS A 241 -5.99 -5.62 7.83
C CYS A 241 -6.10 -5.37 9.35
N GLU A 242 -6.80 -6.24 10.08
CA GLU A 242 -6.93 -6.22 11.54
C GLU A 242 -5.62 -6.69 12.20
N GLU A 243 -5.02 -7.77 11.73
CA GLU A 243 -3.91 -8.45 12.42
C GLU A 243 -2.53 -7.95 11.96
N SER A 244 -2.36 -7.55 10.70
CA SER A 244 -1.04 -7.18 10.18
C SER A 244 -0.58 -5.81 10.67
N THR A 245 0.60 -5.75 11.28
CA THR A 245 1.22 -4.53 11.83
C THR A 245 1.96 -3.77 10.72
N VAL A 246 1.24 -3.38 9.67
CA VAL A 246 1.78 -2.79 8.43
C VAL A 246 1.35 -1.33 8.22
N TRP A 247 0.61 -0.78 9.18
CA TRP A 247 0.03 0.57 9.18
C TRP A 247 1.05 1.66 9.53
N SER A 248 2.18 1.74 8.81
CA SER A 248 3.30 2.64 9.15
C SER A 248 3.15 4.09 8.69
N GLY A 249 2.19 4.38 7.80
CA GLY A 249 1.95 5.70 7.22
C GLY A 249 1.26 6.68 8.17
N ASN A 250 2.02 7.26 9.11
CA ASN A 250 1.52 8.17 10.14
C ASN A 250 1.79 9.66 9.84
N ARG A 251 1.44 10.10 8.63
CA ARG A 251 1.70 11.47 8.16
C ARG A 251 0.44 12.27 7.86
N TYR A 252 -0.69 11.60 7.84
CA TYR A 252 -1.93 12.15 7.36
C TYR A 252 -2.67 12.86 8.50
N ALA A 253 -3.32 13.97 8.16
CA ALA A 253 -4.17 14.68 9.09
C ALA A 253 -5.30 13.78 9.63
N ASP A 254 -5.80 14.17 10.79
CA ASP A 254 -6.95 13.60 11.50
C ASP A 254 -6.74 12.14 11.90
N GLY A 255 -5.47 11.75 12.11
CA GLY A 255 -5.10 10.43 12.61
C GLY A 255 -5.30 9.28 11.63
N ARG A 256 -5.43 9.58 10.33
CA ARG A 256 -5.47 8.55 9.28
C ARG A 256 -4.12 7.83 9.17
N LEU A 257 -4.18 6.51 9.00
CA LEU A 257 -3.00 5.67 8.84
C LEU A 257 -2.99 5.01 7.47
N GLY A 258 -1.86 5.11 6.77
CA GLY A 258 -1.63 4.42 5.51
C GLY A 258 -0.85 3.11 5.70
N ALA A 259 -1.14 2.13 4.85
CA ALA A 259 -0.37 0.92 4.67
C ALA A 259 -0.09 0.76 3.16
N PHE A 260 1.18 0.57 2.78
CA PHE A 260 1.62 0.61 1.38
C PHE A 260 2.21 -0.72 0.95
N PHE A 261 2.05 -1.05 -0.34
CA PHE A 261 2.56 -2.29 -0.93
C PHE A 261 4.04 -2.55 -0.60
N PHE A 262 4.88 -1.52 -0.77
CA PHE A 262 6.32 -1.55 -0.51
C PHE A 262 6.68 -1.63 0.98
N ALA A 263 5.71 -1.39 1.88
CA ALA A 263 5.89 -1.32 3.33
C ALA A 263 5.17 -2.47 4.08
N GLY A 264 4.90 -3.57 3.38
CA GLY A 264 4.34 -4.79 3.95
C GLY A 264 2.83 -4.95 3.77
N PHE A 265 2.11 -3.98 3.20
CA PHE A 265 0.70 -4.15 2.82
C PHE A 265 0.59 -4.95 1.52
N ASN A 266 1.02 -6.20 1.60
CA ASN A 266 1.23 -7.09 0.48
C ASN A 266 0.91 -8.53 0.93
N CYS A 267 -0.02 -9.17 0.23
CA CYS A 267 -0.32 -10.57 0.41
C CYS A 267 -0.79 -11.18 -0.93
N PRO A 268 -0.71 -12.51 -1.10
CA PRO A 268 -1.15 -13.17 -2.32
C PRO A 268 -2.58 -12.83 -2.74
N LEU A 269 -3.50 -12.66 -1.78
CA LEU A 269 -4.90 -12.30 -2.06
C LEU A 269 -5.05 -10.89 -2.65
N LEU A 270 -4.31 -9.89 -2.15
CA LEU A 270 -4.33 -8.52 -2.70
C LEU A 270 -3.87 -8.51 -4.17
N LEU A 271 -2.81 -9.27 -4.47
CA LEU A 271 -2.28 -9.40 -5.82
C LEU A 271 -3.23 -10.17 -6.75
N GLN A 272 -3.91 -11.20 -6.22
CA GLN A 272 -4.96 -11.90 -6.96
C GLN A 272 -6.12 -10.99 -7.33
N ILE A 273 -6.61 -10.15 -6.41
CA ILE A 273 -7.66 -9.17 -6.70
C ILE A 273 -7.19 -8.23 -7.82
N ALA A 274 -5.94 -7.78 -7.73
CA ALA A 274 -5.38 -6.90 -8.74
C ALA A 274 -5.32 -7.54 -10.14
N ASP A 275 -4.89 -8.80 -10.23
CA ASP A 275 -4.88 -9.61 -11.45
C ASP A 275 -6.29 -9.90 -11.97
N GLU A 276 -7.21 -10.31 -11.10
CA GLU A 276 -8.58 -10.69 -11.48
C GLU A 276 -9.34 -9.48 -12.03
N LEU A 277 -9.18 -8.28 -11.45
CA LEU A 277 -9.78 -7.05 -11.98
C LEU A 277 -9.32 -6.80 -13.42
N ARG A 278 -8.02 -6.96 -13.68
CA ARG A 278 -7.42 -6.78 -15.00
C ARG A 278 -7.97 -7.77 -16.03
N VAL A 279 -8.22 -9.01 -15.60
CA VAL A 279 -8.76 -10.08 -16.45
C VAL A 279 -10.27 -9.92 -16.67
N GLN A 280 -11.02 -9.53 -15.65
CA GLN A 280 -12.49 -9.43 -15.70
C GLN A 280 -13.01 -8.11 -16.27
N LEU A 281 -12.18 -7.06 -16.32
CA LEU A 281 -12.47 -5.77 -16.94
C LEU A 281 -11.46 -5.44 -18.05
N PRO A 282 -11.35 -6.25 -19.11
CA PRO A 282 -10.33 -6.09 -20.15
C PRO A 282 -10.42 -4.78 -20.94
N GLU A 283 -11.61 -4.20 -21.10
CA GLU A 283 -11.80 -2.96 -21.87
C GLU A 283 -11.51 -1.71 -21.04
N VAL A 284 -11.69 -1.79 -19.71
CA VAL A 284 -11.41 -0.71 -18.76
C VAL A 284 -9.95 -0.74 -18.33
N ILE A 285 -9.47 -1.90 -17.86
CA ILE A 285 -8.12 -2.06 -17.29
C ILE A 285 -7.24 -2.84 -18.28
N GLY A 286 -7.55 -4.12 -18.51
CA GLY A 286 -6.83 -4.97 -19.45
C GLY A 286 -5.30 -4.98 -19.30
N ARG A 287 -4.58 -5.47 -20.32
CA ARG A 287 -3.10 -5.46 -20.29
C ARG A 287 -2.51 -4.05 -20.40
N ARG A 288 -3.28 -3.08 -20.89
CA ARG A 288 -2.83 -1.70 -21.13
C ARG A 288 -2.55 -0.94 -19.84
N HIS A 289 -3.30 -1.22 -18.78
CA HIS A 289 -3.19 -0.51 -17.51
C HIS A 289 -2.64 -1.44 -16.43
N PRO A 290 -1.30 -1.57 -16.32
CA PRO A 290 -0.69 -2.35 -15.24
C PRO A 290 -0.98 -1.69 -13.89
N LEU A 291 -0.96 -2.48 -12.82
CA LEU A 291 -1.05 -1.95 -11.46
C LEU A 291 0.15 -1.03 -11.20
N ARG A 292 -0.12 0.22 -10.79
CA ARG A 292 0.91 1.21 -10.46
C ARG A 292 1.07 1.37 -8.96
N GLN A 293 -0.02 1.29 -8.20
CA GLN A 293 -0.03 1.40 -6.74
C GLN A 293 -1.09 0.53 -6.11
N LEU A 294 -0.81 0.13 -4.87
CA LEU A 294 -1.73 -0.57 -3.99
C LEU A 294 -1.49 -0.08 -2.56
N TRP A 295 -2.56 0.36 -1.89
CA TRP A 295 -2.51 0.79 -0.50
C TRP A 295 -3.82 0.55 0.23
N GLY A 296 -3.73 0.57 1.56
CA GLY A 296 -4.87 0.63 2.46
C GLY A 296 -4.82 1.89 3.31
N PHE A 297 -5.98 2.46 3.61
CA PHE A 297 -6.13 3.50 4.61
C PHE A 297 -7.06 3.05 5.71
N LYS A 298 -6.60 3.19 6.96
CA LYS A 298 -7.39 2.99 8.17
C LYS A 298 -7.61 4.33 8.82
N ASN A 299 -8.86 4.71 8.97
CA ASN A 299 -9.23 6.04 9.41
C ASN A 299 -9.48 6.09 10.93
N SER A 300 -9.29 7.27 11.52
CA SER A 300 -9.81 7.56 12.85
C SER A 300 -11.33 7.40 12.88
N PRO A 301 -11.93 7.17 14.07
CA PRO A 301 -13.39 7.06 14.21
C PRO A 301 -14.16 8.29 13.69
N ASN A 302 -13.51 9.45 13.70
CA ASN A 302 -14.04 10.70 13.16
C ASN A 302 -13.07 11.28 12.13
N LEU A 303 -13.59 11.67 10.98
CA LEU A 303 -12.88 12.43 9.95
C LEU A 303 -13.81 13.55 9.44
N PRO A 304 -13.37 14.82 9.44
CA PRO A 304 -14.15 15.91 8.86
C PRO A 304 -14.43 15.69 7.37
N ALA A 305 -15.56 16.22 6.89
CA ALA A 305 -15.81 16.31 5.45
C ALA A 305 -14.75 17.19 4.76
N ASP A 306 -14.55 16.97 3.45
CA ASP A 306 -13.75 17.80 2.55
C ASP A 306 -12.29 18.02 2.96
N SER A 307 -11.75 17.30 3.95
CA SER A 307 -10.35 17.42 4.39
C SER A 307 -9.37 16.64 3.52
N THR A 308 -9.87 15.90 2.53
CA THR A 308 -9.08 14.97 1.71
C THR A 308 -9.38 15.10 0.22
N VAL A 309 -9.77 16.27 -0.29
CA VAL A 309 -10.02 16.42 -1.74
C VAL A 309 -8.70 16.31 -2.49
N HIS A 310 -8.60 15.36 -3.42
CA HIS A 310 -7.43 15.12 -4.28
C HIS A 310 -7.84 14.39 -5.56
N ALA A 311 -6.93 14.32 -6.53
CA ALA A 311 -6.95 13.35 -7.62
C ALA A 311 -5.72 12.45 -7.56
N ASP A 312 -5.76 11.32 -8.26
CA ASP A 312 -4.70 10.32 -8.27
C ASP A 312 -4.06 10.19 -9.67
N PHE A 313 -2.81 9.74 -9.74
CA PHE A 313 -1.98 9.78 -10.94
C PHE A 313 -2.17 8.60 -11.92
N ALA A 314 -3.27 7.86 -11.81
CA ALA A 314 -3.55 6.68 -12.64
C ALA A 314 -4.60 6.96 -13.74
N ALA A 315 -4.81 6.00 -14.63
CA ALA A 315 -5.96 6.03 -15.53
C ALA A 315 -7.23 5.57 -14.79
N VAL A 316 -7.15 4.43 -14.10
CA VAL A 316 -8.29 3.82 -13.41
C VAL A 316 -8.00 3.66 -11.92
N ASN A 317 -8.92 4.16 -11.09
CA ASN A 317 -8.90 3.95 -9.64
C ASN A 317 -9.95 2.91 -9.26
N ALA A 318 -9.55 1.87 -8.53
CA ALA A 318 -10.46 0.93 -7.89
C ALA A 318 -10.31 1.04 -6.38
N ASN A 319 -11.33 1.57 -5.70
CA ASN A 319 -11.35 1.74 -4.26
C ASN A 319 -12.53 0.96 -3.63
N PHE A 320 -12.27 0.16 -2.60
CA PHE A 320 -13.32 -0.64 -1.95
C PHE A 320 -13.21 -0.68 -0.43
N TRP A 321 -14.33 -0.96 0.23
CA TRP A 321 -14.46 -0.96 1.68
C TRP A 321 -14.65 -2.35 2.26
N ILE A 322 -14.01 -2.62 3.39
CA ILE A 322 -14.03 -3.95 4.02
C ILE A 322 -14.61 -3.97 5.44
N THR A 323 -14.69 -2.82 6.12
CA THR A 323 -15.25 -2.74 7.48
C THR A 323 -16.77 -2.96 7.45
N PRO A 324 -17.38 -3.67 8.42
CA PRO A 324 -18.83 -3.83 8.49
C PRO A 324 -19.57 -2.50 8.46
N GLU A 325 -20.67 -2.42 7.70
CA GLU A 325 -21.50 -1.21 7.65
C GLU A 325 -22.18 -0.90 8.99
N SER A 326 -22.36 -1.91 9.86
CA SER A 326 -22.85 -1.73 11.24
C SER A 326 -21.90 -0.94 12.15
N ALA A 327 -20.65 -0.73 11.72
CA ALA A 327 -19.70 0.14 12.38
C ALA A 327 -19.93 1.63 12.03
N ASN A 328 -20.60 1.92 10.91
CA ASN A 328 -20.94 3.27 10.50
C ASN A 328 -22.11 3.79 11.35
N LEU A 329 -21.94 4.95 11.96
CA LEU A 329 -22.95 5.62 12.79
C LEU A 329 -23.79 6.61 11.98
N ASP A 330 -23.49 6.78 10.69
CA ASP A 330 -24.17 7.68 9.77
C ASP A 330 -24.35 7.01 8.40
N PRO A 331 -25.50 6.35 8.15
CA PRO A 331 -25.74 5.56 6.94
C PRO A 331 -25.61 6.33 5.62
N ASP A 332 -25.83 7.65 5.65
CA ASP A 332 -25.78 8.50 4.46
C ASP A 332 -24.37 9.03 4.15
N SER A 333 -23.39 8.72 5.01
CA SER A 333 -22.02 9.25 4.92
C SER A 333 -20.96 8.14 5.04
N GLY A 334 -19.70 8.52 5.26
CA GLY A 334 -18.57 7.61 5.43
C GLY A 334 -18.05 6.98 4.15
N GLY A 335 -18.68 7.23 3.00
CA GLY A 335 -18.27 6.68 1.72
C GLY A 335 -17.27 7.56 0.97
N LEU A 336 -17.56 7.86 -0.30
CA LEU A 336 -16.71 8.64 -1.20
C LEU A 336 -17.52 9.77 -1.84
N VAL A 337 -16.94 10.95 -1.94
CA VAL A 337 -17.46 12.06 -2.75
C VAL A 337 -16.59 12.17 -3.99
N VAL A 338 -17.18 12.12 -5.18
CA VAL A 338 -16.47 12.28 -6.45
C VAL A 338 -17.05 13.49 -7.18
N TYR A 339 -16.18 14.38 -7.63
CA TYR A 339 -16.55 15.56 -8.39
C TYR A 339 -16.45 15.24 -9.89
N ASP A 340 -17.39 15.72 -10.70
CA ASP A 340 -17.42 15.54 -12.17
C ASP A 340 -16.38 16.38 -12.93
N VAL A 341 -15.29 16.77 -12.24
CA VAL A 341 -14.21 17.59 -12.76
C VAL A 341 -12.89 16.85 -12.57
N ALA A 342 -12.19 16.63 -13.68
CA ALA A 342 -10.86 16.05 -13.71
C ALA A 342 -9.77 17.08 -13.40
N ALA A 343 -8.69 16.65 -12.75
CA ALA A 343 -7.47 17.41 -12.61
C ALA A 343 -6.87 17.70 -14.00
N PRO A 344 -6.41 18.92 -14.30
CA PRO A 344 -5.72 19.19 -15.57
C PRO A 344 -4.40 18.42 -15.72
N LEU A 345 -4.05 18.01 -16.94
CA LEU A 345 -2.75 17.36 -17.23
C LEU A 345 -1.55 18.31 -17.06
N SER A 346 -1.80 19.61 -17.10
CA SER A 346 -0.79 20.63 -16.84
C SER A 346 -0.42 20.77 -15.36
N TRP A 347 -1.25 20.26 -14.44
CA TRP A 347 -0.97 20.32 -13.02
C TRP A 347 0.01 19.24 -12.62
N ASP A 348 1.01 19.59 -11.82
CA ASP A 348 1.87 18.60 -11.18
C ASP A 348 1.14 17.85 -10.06
N PHE A 349 1.74 16.73 -9.63
CA PHE A 349 1.17 15.87 -8.59
C PHE A 349 0.88 16.62 -7.29
N GLY A 350 1.77 17.52 -6.85
CA GLY A 350 1.54 18.30 -5.62
C GLY A 350 0.30 19.19 -5.73
N THR A 351 0.09 19.79 -6.91
CA THR A 351 -1.04 20.69 -7.16
C THR A 351 -2.39 19.97 -7.08
N TYR A 352 -2.55 18.80 -7.71
CA TYR A 352 -3.82 18.06 -7.67
C TYR A 352 -3.98 17.09 -6.49
N ASN A 353 -2.92 16.81 -5.73
CA ASN A 353 -2.97 15.86 -4.62
C ASN A 353 -2.84 16.51 -3.22
N GLU A 354 -2.15 17.65 -3.10
CA GLU A 354 -1.79 18.24 -1.80
C GLU A 354 -2.35 19.67 -1.61
N SER A 355 -2.62 20.42 -2.68
CA SER A 355 -3.03 21.84 -2.62
C SER A 355 -4.54 22.04 -2.43
N LEU A 356 -5.08 21.61 -1.28
CA LEU A 356 -6.53 21.58 -1.00
C LEU A 356 -7.27 22.91 -1.31
N GLU A 357 -6.75 24.05 -0.87
CA GLU A 357 -7.38 25.36 -1.10
C GLU A 357 -7.46 25.71 -2.60
N TYR A 358 -6.42 25.36 -3.35
CA TYR A 358 -6.38 25.58 -4.79
C TYR A 358 -7.37 24.66 -5.52
N ILE A 359 -7.43 23.39 -5.13
CA ILE A 359 -8.38 22.42 -5.65
C ILE A 359 -9.82 22.88 -5.41
N ARG A 360 -10.15 23.33 -4.19
CA ARG A 360 -11.48 23.84 -3.84
C ARG A 360 -11.89 25.04 -4.69
N ARG A 361 -10.98 26.00 -4.86
CA ARG A 361 -11.22 27.16 -5.73
C ARG A 361 -11.52 26.71 -7.16
N TYR A 362 -10.71 25.79 -7.70
CA TYR A 362 -10.90 25.26 -9.04
C TYR A 362 -12.26 24.54 -9.20
N LEU A 363 -12.65 23.68 -8.25
CA LEU A 363 -13.94 23.00 -8.27
C LEU A 363 -15.11 24.00 -8.24
N HIS A 364 -15.00 25.06 -7.42
CA HIS A 364 -16.00 26.12 -7.35
C HIS A 364 -16.10 26.91 -8.66
N GLU A 365 -14.97 27.35 -9.24
CA GLU A 365 -14.93 28.05 -10.53
C GLU A 365 -15.50 27.21 -11.68
N ARG A 366 -15.33 25.89 -11.62
CA ARG A 366 -15.90 24.94 -12.59
C ARG A 366 -17.35 24.55 -12.33
N GLN A 367 -17.95 25.04 -11.23
CA GLN A 367 -19.29 24.65 -10.79
C GLN A 367 -19.43 23.12 -10.71
N ALA A 368 -18.39 22.46 -10.18
CA ALA A 368 -18.30 21.01 -10.11
C ALA A 368 -19.51 20.43 -9.36
N ARG A 369 -20.06 19.34 -9.88
CA ARG A 369 -21.13 18.57 -9.24
C ARG A 369 -20.52 17.40 -8.49
N ALA A 370 -20.95 17.23 -7.25
CA ALA A 370 -20.52 16.12 -6.41
C ALA A 370 -21.50 14.96 -6.51
N VAL A 371 -20.97 13.76 -6.75
CA VAL A 371 -21.65 12.48 -6.57
C VAL A 371 -21.20 11.90 -5.23
N THR A 372 -22.13 11.73 -4.30
CA THR A 372 -21.86 11.11 -2.99
C THR A 372 -22.26 9.64 -3.05
N ILE A 373 -21.29 8.76 -2.83
CA ILE A 373 -21.49 7.31 -2.73
C ILE A 373 -21.48 6.97 -1.24
N PRO A 374 -22.60 6.54 -0.63
CA PRO A 374 -22.64 6.19 0.78
C PRO A 374 -21.83 4.92 1.06
N TYR A 375 -21.36 4.80 2.29
CA TYR A 375 -20.57 3.66 2.73
C TYR A 375 -21.41 2.37 2.72
N ARG A 376 -20.82 1.29 2.22
CA ARG A 376 -21.34 -0.07 2.41
C ARG A 376 -20.17 -1.05 2.45
N GLN A 377 -20.24 -2.04 3.34
CA GLN A 377 -19.22 -3.10 3.35
C GLN A 377 -19.22 -3.83 2.00
N ASN A 378 -18.04 -4.19 1.50
CA ASN A 378 -17.86 -4.92 0.25
C ASN A 378 -18.37 -4.17 -1.00
N ARG A 379 -18.47 -2.85 -0.91
CA ARG A 379 -18.71 -1.98 -2.07
C ARG A 379 -17.39 -1.50 -2.65
N ALA A 380 -17.26 -1.60 -3.95
CA ALA A 380 -16.19 -1.01 -4.74
C ALA A 380 -16.70 0.15 -5.58
N ILE A 381 -15.81 1.11 -5.82
CA ILE A 381 -16.00 2.24 -6.71
C ILE A 381 -14.84 2.19 -7.69
N ILE A 382 -15.18 2.01 -8.97
CA ILE A 382 -14.22 2.05 -10.08
C ILE A 382 -14.48 3.33 -10.85
N PHE A 383 -13.49 4.20 -10.96
CA PHE A 383 -13.68 5.52 -11.56
C PHE A 383 -12.43 6.04 -12.26
N ASN A 384 -12.62 7.00 -13.16
CA ASN A 384 -11.53 7.78 -13.75
C ASN A 384 -10.73 8.45 -12.62
N SER A 385 -9.48 8.05 -12.48
CA SER A 385 -8.60 8.45 -11.37
C SER A 385 -8.27 9.95 -11.38
N ASP A 386 -8.47 10.64 -12.51
CA ASP A 386 -8.26 12.08 -12.61
C ASP A 386 -9.38 12.91 -11.98
N LEU A 387 -10.55 12.31 -11.72
CA LEU A 387 -11.63 13.01 -11.03
C LEU A 387 -11.20 13.38 -9.61
N PHE A 388 -11.43 14.63 -9.23
CA PHE A 388 -11.26 15.04 -7.84
C PHE A 388 -12.23 14.25 -6.97
N HIS A 389 -11.74 13.75 -5.86
CA HIS A 389 -12.53 12.96 -4.92
C HIS A 389 -12.03 13.15 -3.49
N ALA A 390 -12.92 12.87 -2.54
CA ALA A 390 -12.65 12.96 -1.12
C ALA A 390 -13.35 11.84 -0.36
N THR A 391 -12.81 11.50 0.80
CA THR A 391 -13.56 10.68 1.76
C THR A 391 -14.67 11.53 2.36
N ALA A 392 -15.91 11.03 2.31
CA ALA A 392 -17.03 11.68 3.00
C ALA A 392 -16.80 11.67 4.52
N GLN A 393 -17.52 12.52 5.26
CA GLN A 393 -17.39 12.59 6.72
C GLN A 393 -17.45 11.19 7.35
N ILE A 394 -16.46 10.84 8.16
CA ILE A 394 -16.44 9.54 8.85
C ILE A 394 -17.00 9.73 10.24
N ARG A 395 -17.98 8.89 10.59
CA ARG A 395 -18.49 8.71 11.96
C ARG A 395 -18.65 7.22 12.21
N PHE A 396 -17.62 6.57 12.71
CA PHE A 396 -17.60 5.14 12.98
C PHE A 396 -17.44 4.87 14.48
N ARG A 397 -17.85 3.69 14.93
CA ARG A 397 -17.64 3.27 16.31
C ARG A 397 -16.14 3.26 16.65
N PRO A 398 -15.75 3.58 17.89
CA PRO A 398 -14.36 3.87 18.23
C PRO A 398 -13.46 2.63 18.37
N GLU A 399 -14.03 1.43 18.49
CA GLU A 399 -13.29 0.19 18.67
C GLU A 399 -12.41 -0.12 17.45
N TYR A 400 -11.35 -0.88 17.67
CA TYR A 400 -10.30 -1.10 16.67
C TYR A 400 -10.83 -1.74 15.38
N GLU A 401 -11.64 -2.78 15.50
CA GLU A 401 -12.23 -3.52 14.39
C GLU A 401 -13.29 -2.71 13.63
N ASN A 402 -13.80 -1.64 14.24
CA ASN A 402 -14.81 -0.75 13.67
C ASN A 402 -14.22 0.43 12.89
N ARG A 403 -12.89 0.60 12.89
CA ARG A 403 -12.25 1.65 12.09
C ARG A 403 -12.50 1.41 10.60
N ARG A 404 -12.95 2.44 9.88
CA ARG A 404 -13.18 2.37 8.44
C ARG A 404 -11.88 2.11 7.69
N VAL A 405 -11.83 0.99 6.98
CA VAL A 405 -10.72 0.63 6.10
C VAL A 405 -11.18 0.66 4.64
N ASN A 406 -10.44 1.41 3.83
CA ASN A 406 -10.51 1.31 2.37
C ASN A 406 -9.20 0.75 1.81
N ILE A 407 -9.31 0.02 0.71
CA ILE A 407 -8.20 -0.48 -0.08
C ILE A 407 -8.33 0.12 -1.48
N THR A 408 -7.23 0.64 -2.00
CA THR A 408 -7.19 1.31 -3.30
C THR A 408 -6.13 0.65 -4.18
N MET A 409 -6.49 0.46 -5.44
CA MET A 409 -5.62 -0.05 -6.50
C MET A 409 -5.67 0.94 -7.66
N LEU A 410 -4.49 1.39 -8.09
CA LEU A 410 -4.34 2.34 -9.18
C LEU A 410 -3.75 1.64 -10.40
N TYR A 411 -4.40 1.78 -11.55
CA TYR A 411 -4.02 1.13 -12.80
C TYR A 411 -3.73 2.12 -13.92
N GLY A 412 -2.65 1.86 -14.67
CA GLY A 412 -2.22 2.70 -15.77
C GLY A 412 -1.71 4.07 -15.31
N ASP A 413 -1.18 4.83 -16.26
CA ASP A 413 -0.77 6.22 -16.04
C ASP A 413 -1.85 7.14 -16.63
N ARG A 414 -2.21 8.23 -15.93
CA ARG A 414 -3.30 9.13 -16.35
C ARG A 414 -3.13 9.73 -17.75
N GLU A 415 -1.88 9.94 -18.17
CA GLU A 415 -1.53 10.47 -19.49
C GLU A 415 -1.88 9.50 -20.63
N GLN A 416 -2.15 8.23 -20.31
CA GLN A 416 -2.48 7.16 -21.24
C GLN A 416 -3.98 6.78 -21.17
N ASP A 417 -4.81 7.55 -20.45
CA ASP A 417 -6.24 7.31 -20.47
C ASP A 417 -6.88 7.87 -21.76
N GLU A 418 -7.17 6.96 -22.67
CA GLU A 418 -7.84 7.24 -23.95
C GLU A 418 -9.35 7.48 -23.80
N HIS A 419 -9.97 6.97 -22.72
CA HIS A 419 -11.43 6.99 -22.55
C HIS A 419 -11.91 8.28 -21.90
N HIS A 420 -11.11 8.84 -21.00
CA HIS A 420 -11.43 10.05 -20.26
C HIS A 420 -10.28 11.06 -20.34
N PRO A 421 -9.98 11.61 -21.54
CA PRO A 421 -8.81 12.46 -21.72
C PRO A 421 -8.91 13.72 -20.86
N SER A 422 -7.92 13.91 -20.00
CA SER A 422 -7.89 15.07 -19.10
C SER A 422 -7.66 16.39 -19.85
N PRO A 423 -8.18 17.51 -19.33
CA PRO A 423 -8.09 18.78 -20.01
C PRO A 423 -6.63 19.27 -20.12
N LEU A 424 -6.24 19.66 -21.35
CA LEU A 424 -4.84 19.97 -21.73
C LEU A 424 -4.30 21.34 -21.26
N ARG A 425 -5.15 22.37 -21.05
CA ARG A 425 -4.69 23.74 -20.71
C ARG A 425 -5.68 24.49 -19.82
N GLN A 426 -5.18 25.22 -18.80
CA GLN A 426 -5.82 26.39 -18.16
C GLN A 426 -4.89 27.10 -17.14
N PRO A 427 -5.22 28.31 -16.60
CA PRO A 427 -4.21 29.23 -16.04
C PRO A 427 -3.36 28.59 -14.94
N GLU A 428 -2.06 28.83 -15.03
CA GLU A 428 -1.11 28.31 -14.04
C GLU A 428 -1.35 28.97 -12.68
N PRO A 429 -1.30 28.21 -11.58
CA PRO A 429 -1.33 28.79 -10.25
C PRO A 429 -0.17 29.77 -10.06
N GLU A 430 -0.42 30.90 -9.40
CA GLU A 430 0.69 31.67 -8.78
C GLU A 430 1.43 30.73 -7.84
N ALA A 431 2.71 30.50 -8.12
CA ALA A 431 3.50 29.43 -7.52
C ALA A 431 3.50 29.51 -5.98
N ALA A 432 2.83 28.56 -5.33
CA ALA A 432 3.09 28.28 -3.93
C ALA A 432 4.54 27.76 -3.81
N ALA A 433 5.31 28.35 -2.89
CA ALA A 433 6.71 27.98 -2.65
C ALA A 433 6.85 26.46 -2.47
N PRO A 434 7.91 25.83 -3.00
CA PRO A 434 8.07 24.39 -2.94
C PRO A 434 8.31 23.93 -1.49
N TYR A 435 7.26 23.43 -0.84
CA TYR A 435 7.41 22.65 0.38
C TYR A 435 8.07 21.32 0.01
N ALA A 436 9.26 21.10 0.58
CA ALA A 436 10.12 19.97 0.28
C ALA A 436 9.58 18.69 0.91
N TRP A 437 8.74 17.95 0.18
CA TRP A 437 8.61 16.52 0.42
C TRP A 437 8.30 15.76 -0.87
N ARG A 438 9.33 15.14 -1.44
CA ARG A 438 9.18 14.17 -2.54
C ARG A 438 9.54 12.80 -1.99
N SER A 439 8.58 11.88 -1.93
CA SER A 439 8.92 10.45 -1.93
C SER A 439 9.64 10.16 -3.25
N ARG A 440 10.94 9.86 -3.17
CA ARG A 440 11.84 9.62 -4.32
C ARG A 440 11.44 8.43 -5.22
N ALA A 441 10.33 7.74 -4.94
CA ALA A 441 9.78 6.65 -5.74
C ALA A 441 9.09 7.10 -7.05
N PHE A 442 8.93 8.41 -7.29
CA PHE A 442 8.09 8.94 -8.38
C PHE A 442 8.84 9.79 -9.43
N ARG A 443 10.17 9.68 -9.55
CA ARG A 443 10.90 10.30 -10.68
C ARG A 443 11.18 9.27 -11.76
N ARG A 444 10.42 9.28 -12.86
CA ARG A 444 11.01 8.94 -14.16
C ARG A 444 11.83 10.13 -14.62
N GLY A 445 13.11 9.92 -14.91
CA GLY A 445 13.90 10.87 -15.66
C GLY A 445 13.24 11.08 -17.02
N ARG A 446 13.26 12.33 -17.49
CA ARG A 446 13.05 12.59 -18.91
C ARG A 446 14.16 11.95 -19.73
#